data_AF-A0A2S9QJP7-F1
#
_entry.id   AF-A0A2S9QJP7-F1
#
_cell.length_a   1.000
_cell.length_b   1.000
_cell.length_c   1.000
_cell.angle_alpha   90.00
_cell.angle_beta   90.00
_cell.angle_gamma   90.00
#
_symmetry.space_group_name_H-M   'P 1'
#
loop_
_entity.id
_entity.type
_entity.pdbx_description
1 polymer ?
#
loop_
_entity_poly.entity_id
_entity_poly.type
_entity_poly.pdbx_seq_one_letter_code
_entity_poly.pdbx_strand_id
1 'polypeptide(L)'
;MALTSVRFKNEPSLQRIEAGNDVLLRGMSGRHVHLLQMALVDLGFAMPISTQSQDYSPDGVYGIETESVVKAFQRRNPPLVEDGKLGQATIREIDKQIGGFKHRVRVHFRSLALSDVPFERILSSAQAVYAQYGIEIFFASGESLGLTQEEENRFNVVGQNCTWQMDSGEFAELHALGTPVPNNDVKLFFVNRFQENNVLGCGGHATGKPACAVTHDCSRWDPAHEIGHVMLTSSFSPVHSGSTRNLMFATSSNGPTPLALTEKQLKQIRSSPVCRAV
;
A
#
# COMPACT_ATOMS: atom_id res chain seq x y z
N MET A 1 16.06 7.39 -20.99
CA MET A 1 16.04 8.08 -19.69
C MET A 1 15.50 7.08 -18.71
N ALA A 2 16.22 6.81 -17.62
CA ALA A 2 15.80 5.81 -16.65
C ALA A 2 14.39 6.12 -16.10
N LEU A 3 13.63 5.07 -15.82
CA LEU A 3 12.31 5.16 -15.20
C LEU A 3 12.42 5.82 -13.83
N THR A 4 11.46 6.70 -13.53
CA THR A 4 11.45 7.55 -12.33
C THR A 4 10.33 7.20 -11.37
N SER A 5 9.20 6.68 -11.87
CA SER A 5 8.09 6.27 -11.02
C SER A 5 8.48 5.04 -10.20
N VAL A 6 8.12 5.02 -8.91
CA VAL A 6 8.37 3.84 -8.05
C VAL A 6 7.66 2.60 -8.58
N ARG A 7 6.51 2.79 -9.23
CA ARG A 7 5.74 1.73 -9.89
C ARG A 7 6.56 0.98 -10.92
N PHE A 8 7.31 1.69 -11.78
CA PHE A 8 8.01 1.06 -12.90
C PHE A 8 9.50 0.85 -12.64
N LYS A 9 10.17 1.79 -11.96
CA LYS A 9 11.63 1.75 -11.80
C LYS A 9 12.13 0.56 -11.00
N ASN A 10 11.28 -0.07 -10.18
CA ASN A 10 11.64 -1.22 -9.36
C ASN A 10 11.20 -2.56 -9.98
N GLU A 11 10.63 -2.56 -11.19
CA GLU A 11 10.15 -3.76 -11.87
C GLU A 11 11.11 -4.16 -13.00
N PRO A 12 11.87 -5.27 -12.87
CA PRO A 12 12.92 -5.62 -13.84
C PRO A 12 12.44 -5.77 -15.29
N SER A 13 11.24 -6.34 -15.51
CA SER A 13 10.67 -6.45 -16.86
C SER A 13 10.42 -5.08 -17.50
N LEU A 14 9.95 -4.11 -16.71
CA LEU A 14 9.69 -2.75 -17.17
C LEU A 14 10.98 -1.97 -17.44
N GLN A 15 12.03 -2.19 -16.64
CA GLN A 15 13.37 -1.66 -16.92
C GLN A 15 13.93 -2.17 -18.25
N ARG A 16 13.75 -3.46 -18.57
CA ARG A 16 14.23 -4.04 -19.85
C ARG A 16 13.51 -3.45 -21.06
N ILE A 17 12.22 -3.14 -20.93
CA ILE A 17 11.43 -2.45 -21.97
C ILE A 17 11.91 -1.00 -22.14
N GLU A 18 12.18 -0.29 -21.06
CA GLU A 18 12.75 1.07 -21.14
C GLU A 18 14.15 1.04 -21.77
N ALA A 19 14.96 0.01 -21.49
CA ALA A 19 16.26 -0.18 -22.12
C ALA A 19 16.16 -0.56 -23.62
N GLY A 20 14.96 -0.83 -24.14
CA GLY A 20 14.74 -1.23 -25.53
C GLY A 20 15.07 -2.70 -25.82
N ASN A 21 15.25 -3.51 -24.78
CA ASN A 21 15.60 -4.93 -24.91
C ASN A 21 14.37 -5.84 -25.06
N ASP A 22 13.20 -5.39 -24.59
CA ASP A 22 11.95 -6.14 -24.62
C ASP A 22 10.76 -5.22 -25.00
N VAL A 23 9.58 -5.82 -25.18
CA VAL A 23 8.29 -5.14 -25.43
C VAL A 23 7.17 -5.93 -24.76
N LEU A 24 6.16 -5.27 -24.19
CA LEU A 24 4.90 -5.96 -23.83
C LEU A 24 3.89 -5.91 -24.96
N LEU A 25 3.29 -7.07 -25.23
CA LEU A 25 2.27 -7.25 -26.25
C LEU A 25 1.22 -8.27 -25.80
N ARG A 26 0.16 -8.39 -26.61
CA ARG A 26 -0.96 -9.30 -26.33
C ARG A 26 -0.48 -10.72 -26.05
N GLY A 27 -1.06 -11.34 -25.02
CA GLY A 27 -0.76 -12.72 -24.58
C GLY A 27 0.25 -12.81 -23.44
N MET A 28 0.95 -11.71 -23.12
CA MET A 28 1.81 -11.65 -21.93
C MET A 28 0.98 -11.44 -20.66
N SER A 29 1.49 -11.91 -19.53
CA SER A 29 0.85 -11.74 -18.23
C SER A 29 1.86 -11.66 -17.08
N GLY A 30 1.43 -11.10 -15.97
CA GLY A 30 2.23 -10.99 -14.75
C GLY A 30 2.16 -9.63 -14.09
N ARG A 31 3.02 -9.44 -13.09
CA ARG A 31 3.08 -8.22 -12.28
C ARG A 31 3.33 -6.97 -13.12
N HIS A 32 4.27 -7.00 -14.07
CA HIS A 32 4.58 -5.87 -14.93
C HIS A 32 3.37 -5.43 -15.78
N VAL A 33 2.51 -6.37 -16.20
CA VAL A 33 1.24 -6.04 -16.88
C VAL A 33 0.24 -5.41 -15.91
N HIS A 34 0.10 -5.96 -14.70
CA HIS A 34 -0.77 -5.37 -13.68
C HIS A 34 -0.37 -3.92 -13.36
N LEU A 35 0.92 -3.65 -13.21
CA LEU A 35 1.44 -2.30 -12.95
C LEU A 35 1.17 -1.34 -14.12
N LEU A 36 1.29 -1.81 -15.36
CA LEU A 36 0.90 -1.04 -16.55
C LEU A 36 -0.59 -0.72 -16.54
N GLN A 37 -1.45 -1.71 -16.31
CA GLN A 37 -2.91 -1.51 -16.27
C GLN A 37 -3.30 -0.51 -15.19
N MET A 38 -2.69 -0.59 -14.00
CA MET A 38 -2.88 0.40 -12.94
C MET A 38 -2.49 1.80 -13.39
N ALA A 39 -1.39 1.93 -14.14
CA ALA A 39 -0.95 3.24 -14.65
C ALA A 39 -1.95 3.81 -15.65
N LEU A 40 -2.46 2.98 -16.56
CA LEU A 40 -3.46 3.39 -17.54
C LEU A 40 -4.77 3.82 -16.86
N VAL A 41 -5.23 3.06 -15.85
CA VAL A 41 -6.40 3.43 -15.05
C VAL A 41 -6.19 4.79 -14.35
N ASP A 42 -5.05 4.99 -13.69
CA ASP A 42 -4.72 6.28 -13.04
C ASP A 42 -4.64 7.46 -14.04
N LEU A 43 -4.26 7.18 -15.29
CA LEU A 43 -4.21 8.17 -16.37
C LEU A 43 -5.58 8.40 -17.05
N GLY A 44 -6.65 7.86 -16.47
CA GLY A 44 -8.03 8.05 -16.90
C GLY A 44 -8.50 7.12 -18.01
N PHE A 45 -7.78 6.02 -18.27
CA PHE A 45 -8.24 5.00 -19.22
C PHE A 45 -8.99 3.91 -18.47
N ALA A 46 -10.31 3.86 -18.64
CA ALA A 46 -11.13 2.81 -18.05
C ALA A 46 -10.75 1.43 -18.62
N MET A 47 -10.68 0.44 -17.74
CA MET A 47 -10.38 -0.96 -18.07
C MET A 47 -11.40 -1.92 -17.42
N PRO A 48 -12.71 -1.77 -17.71
CA PRO A 48 -13.77 -2.45 -16.99
C PRO A 48 -13.75 -3.98 -17.09
N ILE A 49 -13.01 -4.59 -18.02
CA ILE A 49 -12.83 -6.04 -18.09
C ILE A 49 -11.69 -6.46 -17.16
N SER A 50 -10.53 -5.82 -17.26
CA SER A 50 -9.37 -6.14 -16.44
C SER A 50 -9.58 -5.80 -14.96
N THR A 51 -10.47 -4.86 -14.62
CA THR A 51 -10.72 -4.44 -13.23
C THR A 51 -11.86 -5.17 -12.52
N GLN A 52 -12.43 -6.24 -13.10
CA GLN A 52 -13.61 -6.92 -12.52
C GLN A 52 -13.32 -7.72 -11.24
N SER A 53 -12.10 -8.25 -11.12
CA SER A 53 -11.70 -9.10 -9.99
C SER A 53 -11.75 -8.33 -8.65
N GLN A 54 -12.17 -9.01 -7.60
CA GLN A 54 -12.15 -8.46 -6.23
C GLN A 54 -10.80 -8.71 -5.54
N ASP A 55 -10.09 -9.79 -5.90
CA ASP A 55 -8.90 -10.24 -5.19
C ASP A 55 -7.60 -9.64 -5.75
N TYR A 56 -7.52 -9.52 -7.09
CA TYR A 56 -6.35 -9.01 -7.79
C TYR A 56 -6.81 -8.32 -9.08
N SER A 57 -6.91 -7.00 -9.00
CA SER A 57 -7.48 -6.16 -10.06
C SER A 57 -6.62 -4.91 -10.21
N PRO A 58 -6.14 -4.56 -11.42
CA PRO A 58 -6.29 -5.24 -12.70
C PRO A 58 -5.73 -6.67 -12.75
N ASP A 59 -6.26 -7.49 -13.66
CA ASP A 59 -5.97 -8.93 -13.79
C ASP A 59 -4.49 -9.29 -14.09
N GLY A 60 -3.68 -8.34 -14.55
CA GLY A 60 -2.30 -8.59 -14.96
C GLY A 60 -2.18 -9.37 -16.27
N VAL A 61 -3.19 -9.33 -17.14
CA VAL A 61 -3.21 -9.99 -18.45
C VAL A 61 -3.23 -8.96 -19.56
N TYR A 62 -2.27 -9.06 -20.49
CA TYR A 62 -2.20 -8.18 -21.65
C TYR A 62 -3.16 -8.73 -22.72
N GLY A 63 -4.45 -8.56 -22.48
CA GLY A 63 -5.54 -9.00 -23.36
C GLY A 63 -5.90 -7.99 -24.44
N ILE A 64 -7.06 -8.21 -25.06
CA ILE A 64 -7.64 -7.32 -26.08
C ILE A 64 -7.88 -5.92 -25.48
N GLU A 65 -8.41 -5.84 -24.26
CA GLU A 65 -8.67 -4.57 -23.59
C GLU A 65 -7.38 -3.79 -23.33
N THR A 66 -6.37 -4.43 -22.74
CA THR A 66 -5.07 -3.80 -22.47
C THR A 66 -4.42 -3.25 -23.74
N GLU A 67 -4.42 -4.01 -24.84
CA GLU A 67 -3.89 -3.51 -26.12
C GLU A 67 -4.68 -2.32 -26.65
N SER A 68 -6.02 -2.40 -26.62
CA SER A 68 -6.90 -1.31 -27.06
C SER A 68 -6.66 -0.03 -26.27
N VAL A 69 -6.50 -0.15 -24.95
CA VAL A 69 -6.23 0.97 -24.06
C VAL A 69 -4.83 1.54 -24.28
N VAL A 70 -3.82 0.71 -24.54
CA VAL A 70 -2.48 1.18 -24.92
C VAL A 70 -2.52 1.95 -26.24
N LYS A 71 -3.27 1.48 -27.25
CA LYS A 71 -3.51 2.24 -28.49
C LYS A 71 -4.15 3.59 -28.21
N ALA A 72 -5.19 3.62 -27.37
CA ALA A 72 -5.83 4.87 -26.98
C ALA A 72 -4.86 5.83 -26.27
N PHE A 73 -3.99 5.32 -25.40
CA PHE A 73 -2.93 6.10 -24.76
C PHE A 73 -1.93 6.64 -25.79
N GLN A 74 -1.44 5.81 -26.70
CA GLN A 74 -0.48 6.22 -27.73
C GLN A 74 -1.06 7.31 -28.63
N ARG A 75 -2.30 7.13 -29.10
CA ARG A 75 -3.01 8.12 -29.92
C ARG A 75 -3.19 9.47 -29.19
N ARG A 76 -3.40 9.45 -27.87
CA ARG A 76 -3.53 10.68 -27.06
C ARG A 76 -2.21 11.42 -26.87
N ASN A 77 -1.07 10.77 -27.12
CA ASN A 77 0.26 11.29 -26.80
C ASN A 77 1.19 11.23 -28.03
N PRO A 78 1.02 12.10 -29.04
CA PRO A 78 1.98 12.19 -30.13
C PRO A 78 3.39 12.57 -29.62
N PRO A 79 4.47 12.08 -30.23
CA PRO A 79 4.53 11.36 -31.51
C PRO A 79 4.50 9.83 -31.36
N LEU A 80 3.87 9.28 -30.31
CA LEU A 80 3.80 7.82 -30.15
C LEU A 80 3.04 7.16 -31.33
N VAL A 81 3.55 6.00 -31.75
CA VAL A 81 2.91 5.16 -32.77
C VAL A 81 1.79 4.36 -32.11
N GLU A 82 0.60 4.36 -32.71
CA GLU A 82 -0.57 3.59 -32.25
C GLU A 82 -0.46 2.10 -32.65
N ASP A 83 0.51 1.39 -32.08
CA ASP A 83 0.75 -0.03 -32.38
C ASP A 83 0.21 -0.99 -31.30
N GLY A 84 -0.28 -0.46 -30.17
CA GLY A 84 -0.81 -1.22 -29.05
C GLY A 84 0.25 -1.94 -28.22
N LYS A 85 1.53 -1.65 -28.42
CA LYS A 85 2.65 -2.27 -27.71
C LYS A 85 3.17 -1.33 -26.63
N LEU A 86 3.55 -1.89 -25.48
CA LEU A 86 4.36 -1.16 -24.53
C LEU A 86 5.85 -1.30 -24.93
N GLY A 87 6.29 -0.45 -25.86
CA GLY A 87 7.70 -0.28 -26.21
C GLY A 87 8.38 0.85 -25.42
N GLN A 88 9.66 1.08 -25.70
CA GLN A 88 10.49 2.08 -25.01
C GLN A 88 9.87 3.49 -24.98
N ALA A 89 9.33 3.97 -26.11
CA ALA A 89 8.73 5.30 -26.17
C ALA A 89 7.44 5.38 -25.32
N THR A 90 6.57 4.37 -25.44
CA THR A 90 5.31 4.29 -24.71
C THR A 90 5.56 4.24 -23.20
N ILE A 91 6.46 3.38 -22.70
CA ILE A 91 6.71 3.26 -21.26
C ILE A 91 7.30 4.54 -20.66
N ARG A 92 8.20 5.22 -21.37
CA ARG A 92 8.78 6.50 -20.91
C ARG A 92 7.72 7.59 -20.79
N GLU A 93 6.78 7.65 -21.73
CA GLU A 93 5.71 8.64 -21.67
C GLU A 93 4.71 8.33 -20.53
N ILE A 94 4.37 7.05 -20.30
CA ILE A 94 3.55 6.67 -19.15
C ILE A 94 4.28 7.02 -17.84
N ASP A 95 5.55 6.62 -17.69
CA ASP A 95 6.35 6.87 -16.48
C ASP A 95 6.40 8.36 -16.11
N LYS A 96 6.62 9.21 -17.12
CA LYS A 96 6.61 10.67 -16.99
C LYS A 96 5.26 11.20 -16.47
N GLN A 97 4.14 10.65 -16.93
CA GLN A 97 2.80 11.13 -16.53
C GLN A 97 2.36 10.62 -15.16
N ILE A 98 2.83 9.44 -14.73
CA ILE A 98 2.51 8.89 -13.40
C ILE A 98 3.53 9.24 -12.31
N GLY A 99 4.53 10.07 -12.65
CA GLY A 99 5.58 10.47 -11.73
C GLY A 99 5.09 11.32 -10.54
N GLY A 100 5.83 11.22 -9.44
CA GLY A 100 5.61 11.99 -8.21
C GLY A 100 4.51 11.44 -7.30
N PHE A 101 4.38 12.06 -6.13
CA PHE A 101 3.30 11.78 -5.19
C PHE A 101 2.14 12.74 -5.45
N LYS A 102 0.92 12.19 -5.41
CA LYS A 102 -0.35 12.92 -5.52
C LYS A 102 -1.12 12.91 -4.21
N HIS A 103 -0.80 11.96 -3.33
CA HIS A 103 -1.35 11.89 -1.99
C HIS A 103 -0.23 11.63 -0.97
N ARG A 104 -0.50 11.96 0.29
CA ARG A 104 0.38 11.74 1.43
C ARG A 104 -0.42 11.26 2.63
N VAL A 105 0.14 10.27 3.31
CA VAL A 105 -0.29 9.76 4.61
C VAL A 105 0.85 10.02 5.58
N ARG A 106 0.57 10.75 6.65
CA ARG A 106 1.55 11.04 7.70
C ARG A 106 1.44 9.98 8.77
N VAL A 107 2.55 9.33 9.08
CA VAL A 107 2.61 8.23 10.04
C VAL A 107 3.53 8.60 11.20
N HIS A 108 3.02 8.44 12.40
CA HIS A 108 3.69 8.64 13.66
C HIS A 108 3.98 7.29 14.31
N PHE A 109 5.25 6.95 14.48
CA PHE A 109 5.66 5.67 15.03
C PHE A 109 5.79 5.77 16.55
N ARG A 110 5.29 4.74 17.25
CA ARG A 110 5.34 4.61 18.71
C ARG A 110 5.86 3.23 19.06
N SER A 111 6.96 3.16 19.79
CA SER A 111 7.58 1.89 20.19
C SER A 111 7.37 1.68 21.69
N LEU A 112 6.66 0.60 22.04
CA LEU A 112 6.49 0.13 23.42
C LEU A 112 7.57 -0.91 23.77
N ALA A 113 8.12 -1.57 22.77
CA ALA A 113 9.19 -2.56 22.90
C ALA A 113 10.30 -2.28 21.88
N LEU A 114 11.51 -2.76 22.18
CA LEU A 114 12.60 -2.80 21.20
C LEU A 114 12.17 -3.69 20.02
N SER A 115 12.25 -3.16 18.81
CA SER A 115 11.94 -3.94 17.60
C SER A 115 13.15 -4.75 17.17
N ASP A 116 12.89 -6.01 16.80
CA ASP A 116 13.90 -6.88 16.18
C ASP A 116 14.14 -6.51 14.70
N VAL A 117 13.28 -5.64 14.16
CA VAL A 117 13.33 -5.18 12.78
C VAL A 117 13.83 -3.73 12.75
N PRO A 118 14.88 -3.42 11.95
CA PRO A 118 15.34 -2.05 11.81
C PRO A 118 14.23 -1.12 11.34
N PHE A 119 14.08 0.03 11.99
CA PHE A 119 13.05 1.04 11.67
C PHE A 119 13.05 1.41 10.18
N GLU A 120 14.22 1.56 9.57
CA GLU A 120 14.37 1.87 8.14
C GLU A 120 13.75 0.79 7.25
N ARG A 121 13.89 -0.50 7.61
CA ARG A 121 13.25 -1.60 6.88
C ARG A 121 11.73 -1.49 6.97
N ILE A 122 11.19 -1.18 8.15
CA ILE A 122 9.76 -1.04 8.38
C ILE A 122 9.19 0.12 7.56
N LEU A 123 9.77 1.31 7.70
CA LEU A 123 9.34 2.51 6.98
C LEU A 123 9.45 2.32 5.46
N SER A 124 10.60 1.83 4.98
CA SER A 124 10.84 1.62 3.55
C SER A 124 9.89 0.59 2.94
N SER A 125 9.47 -0.43 3.70
CA SER A 125 8.52 -1.44 3.22
C SER A 125 7.11 -0.88 3.07
N ALA A 126 6.64 -0.09 4.05
CA ALA A 126 5.38 0.65 3.91
C ALA A 126 5.41 1.63 2.74
N GLN A 127 6.48 2.41 2.62
CA GLN A 127 6.67 3.34 1.50
C GLN A 127 6.65 2.63 0.15
N ALA A 128 7.34 1.48 0.01
CA ALA A 128 7.45 0.77 -1.24
C ALA A 128 6.09 0.30 -1.79
N VAL A 129 5.15 -0.09 -0.92
CA VAL A 129 3.82 -0.52 -1.36
C VAL A 129 3.03 0.66 -1.92
N TYR A 130 2.87 1.74 -1.16
CA TYR A 130 2.00 2.86 -1.52
C TYR A 130 2.59 3.80 -2.56
N ALA A 131 3.92 3.91 -2.62
CA ALA A 131 4.60 4.74 -3.61
C ALA A 131 4.40 4.23 -5.04
N GLN A 132 4.08 2.94 -5.23
CA GLN A 132 3.62 2.43 -6.51
C GLN A 132 2.41 3.23 -7.02
N TYR A 133 1.56 3.74 -6.12
CA TYR A 133 0.28 4.35 -6.45
C TYR A 133 0.26 5.88 -6.34
N GLY A 134 1.44 6.51 -6.27
CA GLY A 134 1.57 7.95 -6.08
C GLY A 134 1.11 8.40 -4.68
N ILE A 135 1.14 7.50 -3.69
CA ILE A 135 0.79 7.79 -2.30
C ILE A 135 2.08 7.73 -1.46
N GLU A 136 2.43 8.84 -0.83
CA GLU A 136 3.59 8.95 0.03
C GLU A 136 3.26 8.53 1.46
N ILE A 137 3.99 7.54 1.99
CA ILE A 137 4.04 7.32 3.44
C ILE A 137 5.14 8.22 4.00
N PHE A 138 4.72 9.30 4.66
CA PHE A 138 5.60 10.31 5.23
C PHE A 138 5.84 10.02 6.71
N PHE A 139 7.11 9.90 7.10
CA PHE A 139 7.51 9.81 8.50
C PHE A 139 7.29 11.16 9.19
N ALA A 140 6.25 11.26 10.03
CA ALA A 140 5.90 12.50 10.69
C ALA A 140 6.60 12.66 12.05
N SER A 141 6.65 11.61 12.87
CA SER A 141 7.50 11.55 14.06
C SER A 141 7.69 10.11 14.55
N GLY A 142 8.68 9.89 15.42
CA GLY A 142 8.92 8.64 16.12
C GLY A 142 9.15 8.90 17.60
N GLU A 143 8.66 8.00 18.46
CA GLU A 143 8.80 8.10 19.91
C GLU A 143 8.90 6.70 20.51
N SER A 144 9.92 6.48 21.34
CA SER A 144 10.02 5.30 22.21
C SER A 144 9.36 5.65 23.53
N LEU A 145 8.33 4.90 23.92
CA LEU A 145 7.38 5.35 24.94
C LEU A 145 7.83 5.21 26.39
N GLY A 146 9.07 4.76 26.66
CA GLY A 146 9.68 4.81 28.00
C GLY A 146 8.74 4.33 29.11
N LEU A 147 8.05 3.21 28.87
CA LEU A 147 6.95 2.74 29.71
C LEU A 147 7.40 2.53 31.16
N THR A 148 6.53 2.86 32.11
CA THR A 148 6.70 2.44 33.50
C THR A 148 6.60 0.92 33.60
N GLN A 149 7.12 0.32 34.68
CA GLN A 149 7.03 -1.14 34.86
C GLN A 149 5.58 -1.65 34.87
N GLU A 150 4.64 -0.84 35.37
CA GLU A 150 3.22 -1.13 35.37
C GLU A 150 2.63 -1.12 33.94
N GLU A 151 2.98 -0.13 33.12
CA GLU A 151 2.60 -0.06 31.71
C GLU A 151 3.25 -1.16 30.88
N GLU A 152 4.51 -1.49 31.12
CA GLU A 152 5.17 -2.64 30.50
C GLU A 152 4.39 -3.92 30.80
N ASN A 153 4.03 -4.17 32.06
CA ASN A 153 3.23 -5.34 32.44
C ASN A 153 1.83 -5.31 31.81
N ARG A 154 1.23 -4.12 31.67
CA ARG A 154 -0.10 -3.91 31.09
C ARG A 154 -0.13 -4.18 29.59
N PHE A 155 0.86 -3.71 28.85
CA PHE A 155 0.95 -3.79 27.39
C PHE A 155 1.90 -4.89 26.90
N ASN A 156 2.42 -5.73 27.80
CA ASN A 156 3.19 -6.92 27.46
C ASN A 156 2.38 -7.91 26.60
N VAL A 157 1.06 -7.88 26.72
CA VAL A 157 0.11 -8.53 25.82
C VAL A 157 -0.95 -7.51 25.51
N VAL A 158 -1.22 -7.24 24.24
CA VAL A 158 -2.34 -6.40 23.82
C VAL A 158 -3.46 -7.29 23.30
N GLY A 159 -4.59 -7.31 24.01
CA GLY A 159 -5.79 -8.04 23.64
C GLY A 159 -6.51 -7.42 22.45
N GLN A 160 -6.90 -8.25 21.48
CA GLN A 160 -7.67 -7.84 20.33
C GLN A 160 -9.17 -8.10 20.52
N ASN A 161 -9.78 -7.40 21.46
CA ASN A 161 -11.20 -7.07 21.28
C ASN A 161 -11.36 -6.06 20.12
N CYS A 162 -10.82 -6.38 18.93
CA CYS A 162 -11.00 -5.71 17.65
C CYS A 162 -12.43 -5.97 17.16
N THR A 163 -13.41 -5.65 18.01
CA THR A 163 -14.73 -5.25 17.56
C THR A 163 -14.60 -3.86 16.96
N TRP A 164 -15.19 -3.65 15.79
CA TRP A 164 -15.12 -2.43 14.98
C TRP A 164 -15.45 -1.10 15.71
N GLN A 165 -15.97 -1.16 16.94
CA GLN A 165 -16.14 -0.03 17.85
C GLN A 165 -15.06 -0.07 18.95
N MET A 166 -13.95 0.62 18.72
CA MET A 166 -12.81 0.72 19.65
C MET A 166 -12.90 1.97 20.54
N ASP A 167 -14.10 2.30 21.03
CA ASP A 167 -14.28 3.43 21.95
C ASP A 167 -13.97 3.06 23.42
N SER A 168 -13.53 1.81 23.66
CA SER A 168 -13.10 1.27 24.96
C SER A 168 -12.06 0.15 24.79
N GLY A 169 -11.34 -0.20 25.87
CA GLY A 169 -10.37 -1.30 25.90
C GLY A 169 -8.90 -0.91 25.68
N GLU A 170 -8.02 -1.91 25.67
CA GLU A 170 -6.56 -1.79 25.65
C GLU A 170 -6.00 -0.97 24.48
N PHE A 171 -6.65 -1.05 23.32
CA PHE A 171 -6.22 -0.30 22.15
C PHE A 171 -6.56 1.20 22.24
N ALA A 172 -7.64 1.55 22.95
CA ALA A 172 -7.98 2.94 23.24
C ALA A 172 -7.00 3.55 24.27
N GLU A 173 -6.55 2.75 25.24
CA GLU A 173 -5.47 3.10 26.17
C GLU A 173 -4.14 3.28 25.43
N LEU A 174 -3.78 2.34 24.54
CA LEU A 174 -2.60 2.42 23.67
C LEU A 174 -2.60 3.71 22.84
N HIS A 175 -3.75 4.10 22.29
CA HIS A 175 -3.89 5.36 21.58
C HIS A 175 -3.63 6.58 22.46
N ALA A 176 -3.93 6.53 23.76
CA ALA A 176 -3.69 7.64 24.68
C ALA A 176 -2.19 7.82 25.03
N LEU A 177 -1.37 6.80 24.77
CA LEU A 177 0.07 6.86 25.04
C LEU A 177 0.82 7.77 24.05
N GLY A 178 1.90 8.35 24.58
CA GLY A 178 2.82 9.19 23.84
C GLY A 178 2.29 10.57 23.50
N THR A 179 3.09 11.28 22.71
CA THR A 179 2.73 12.61 22.24
C THR A 179 1.47 12.55 21.37
N PRO A 180 0.42 13.36 21.67
CA PRO A 180 -0.78 13.48 20.83
C PRO A 180 -0.43 13.84 19.38
N VAL A 181 -1.23 13.35 18.44
CA VAL A 181 -1.04 13.62 17.00
C VAL A 181 -2.35 14.13 16.40
N PRO A 182 -2.31 14.83 15.25
CA PRO A 182 -3.52 15.25 14.55
C PRO A 182 -4.45 14.08 14.22
N ASN A 183 -5.77 14.28 14.30
CA ASN A 183 -6.79 13.25 14.02
C ASN A 183 -6.82 12.77 12.55
N ASN A 184 -6.04 13.40 11.67
CA ASN A 184 -5.88 13.05 10.27
C ASN A 184 -4.49 12.46 9.94
N ASP A 185 -3.68 12.15 10.96
CA ASP A 185 -2.41 11.45 10.82
C ASP A 185 -2.49 10.10 11.55
N VAL A 186 -1.79 9.08 11.07
CA VAL A 186 -1.89 7.70 11.58
C VAL A 186 -0.86 7.45 12.68
N LYS A 187 -1.27 6.84 13.80
CA LYS A 187 -0.31 6.26 14.78
C LYS A 187 -0.08 4.77 14.50
N LEU A 188 1.18 4.39 14.32
CA LEU A 188 1.60 2.98 14.21
C LEU A 188 2.38 2.60 15.46
N PHE A 189 1.84 1.64 16.22
CA PHE A 189 2.44 1.13 17.45
C PHE A 189 3.21 -0.17 17.20
N PHE A 190 4.40 -0.28 17.78
CA PHE A 190 5.13 -1.54 17.94
C PHE A 190 4.89 -2.08 19.34
N VAL A 191 4.25 -3.24 19.42
CA VAL A 191 3.89 -3.92 20.67
C VAL A 191 4.66 -5.22 20.83
N ASN A 192 4.71 -5.78 22.05
CA ASN A 192 5.45 -7.02 22.29
C ASN A 192 4.73 -8.26 21.72
N ARG A 193 3.43 -8.41 21.99
CA ARG A 193 2.64 -9.51 21.43
C ARG A 193 1.16 -9.19 21.53
N PHE A 194 0.38 -9.82 20.64
CA PHE A 194 -1.07 -9.86 20.78
C PHE A 194 -1.50 -11.03 21.66
N GLN A 195 -2.69 -10.94 22.26
CA GLN A 195 -3.27 -12.01 23.05
C GLN A 195 -3.65 -13.22 22.19
N GLU A 196 -4.11 -12.95 20.98
CA GLU A 196 -4.56 -13.92 20.00
C GLU A 196 -3.37 -14.47 19.22
N ASN A 197 -3.33 -15.80 19.09
CA ASN A 197 -2.32 -16.47 18.28
C ASN A 197 -2.57 -16.20 16.77
N ASN A 198 -1.48 -16.01 16.01
CA ASN A 198 -1.47 -15.84 14.55
C ASN A 198 -2.10 -14.54 14.01
N VAL A 199 -2.11 -13.46 14.80
CA VAL A 199 -2.54 -12.16 14.27
C VAL A 199 -1.38 -11.34 13.71
N LEU A 200 -1.57 -10.81 12.50
CA LEU A 200 -0.61 -9.98 11.76
C LEU A 200 -0.38 -8.61 12.42
N GLY A 201 -1.45 -8.07 13.00
CA GLY A 201 -1.58 -6.74 13.55
C GLY A 201 -3.04 -6.44 13.89
N CYS A 202 -3.31 -5.28 14.49
CA CYS A 202 -4.69 -4.79 14.57
C CYS A 202 -4.75 -3.32 14.12
N GLY A 203 -5.61 -3.08 13.14
CA GLY A 203 -6.04 -1.76 12.71
C GLY A 203 -7.24 -1.29 13.54
N GLY A 204 -7.11 -0.12 14.17
CA GLY A 204 -8.18 0.49 14.94
C GLY A 204 -8.92 1.59 14.20
N HIS A 205 -10.25 1.55 14.32
CA HIS A 205 -11.18 2.47 13.66
C HIS A 205 -11.94 3.38 14.62
N ALA A 206 -11.39 3.63 15.81
CA ALA A 206 -11.98 4.61 16.72
C ALA A 206 -12.14 5.96 15.99
N THR A 207 -13.34 6.53 16.05
CA THR A 207 -13.68 7.74 15.29
C THR A 207 -12.71 8.87 15.65
N GLY A 208 -12.02 9.43 14.64
CA GLY A 208 -11.04 10.50 14.83
C GLY A 208 -9.72 10.07 15.49
N LYS A 209 -9.48 8.77 15.64
CA LYS A 209 -8.27 8.21 16.28
C LYS A 209 -7.64 7.12 15.38
N PRO A 210 -7.20 7.47 14.15
CA PRO A 210 -6.63 6.51 13.22
C PRO A 210 -5.32 5.93 13.75
N ALA A 211 -5.34 4.65 14.12
CA ALA A 211 -4.17 3.96 14.64
C ALA A 211 -4.16 2.49 14.26
N CYS A 212 -2.97 1.91 14.23
CA CYS A 212 -2.77 0.49 14.08
C CYS A 212 -1.57 0.01 14.89
N ALA A 213 -1.47 -1.29 15.13
CA ALA A 213 -0.36 -1.90 15.84
C ALA A 213 0.15 -3.14 15.12
N VAL A 214 1.47 -3.36 15.22
CA VAL A 214 2.18 -4.57 14.77
C VAL A 214 3.09 -5.06 15.88
N THR A 215 3.46 -6.35 15.86
CA THR A 215 4.41 -6.90 16.83
C THR A 215 5.84 -6.43 16.55
N HIS A 216 6.71 -6.48 17.57
CA HIS A 216 8.11 -6.07 17.46
C HIS A 216 8.93 -6.88 16.44
N ASP A 217 8.49 -8.10 16.14
CA ASP A 217 9.07 -9.08 15.21
C ASP A 217 8.30 -9.16 13.87
N CYS A 218 7.47 -8.16 13.56
CA CYS A 218 6.58 -8.15 12.40
C CYS A 218 7.28 -8.46 11.07
N SER A 219 6.54 -9.09 10.15
CA SER A 219 7.01 -9.32 8.79
C SER A 219 7.08 -8.02 7.98
N ARG A 220 7.83 -8.09 6.88
CA ARG A 220 8.15 -6.95 6.01
C ARG A 220 6.93 -6.13 5.62
N TRP A 221 5.82 -6.79 5.29
CA TRP A 221 4.64 -6.13 4.75
C TRP A 221 3.55 -5.85 5.79
N ASP A 222 3.69 -6.31 7.03
CA ASP A 222 2.66 -6.17 8.06
C ASP A 222 2.40 -4.69 8.40
N PRO A 223 3.41 -3.81 8.57
CA PRO A 223 3.17 -2.38 8.78
C PRO A 223 2.33 -1.74 7.66
N ALA A 224 2.57 -2.16 6.41
CA ALA A 224 1.82 -1.68 5.27
C ALA A 224 0.38 -2.21 5.29
N HIS A 225 0.19 -3.50 5.63
CA HIS A 225 -1.12 -4.12 5.75
C HIS A 225 -2.01 -3.38 6.77
N GLU A 226 -1.44 -3.09 7.94
CA GLU A 226 -2.14 -2.43 9.03
C GLU A 226 -2.45 -0.96 8.75
N ILE A 227 -1.53 -0.22 8.11
CA ILE A 227 -1.83 1.12 7.58
C ILE A 227 -2.95 1.03 6.53
N GLY A 228 -2.98 -0.05 5.74
CA GLY A 228 -4.03 -0.36 4.77
C GLY A 228 -5.40 -0.47 5.42
N HIS A 229 -5.51 -1.20 6.54
CA HIS A 229 -6.74 -1.26 7.33
C HIS A 229 -7.22 0.14 7.71
N VAL A 230 -6.37 0.95 8.34
CA VAL A 230 -6.71 2.33 8.76
C VAL A 230 -7.27 3.16 7.60
N MET A 231 -6.62 3.10 6.42
CA MET A 231 -7.03 3.87 5.26
C MET A 231 -8.29 3.34 4.57
N LEU A 232 -8.51 2.03 4.57
CA LEU A 232 -9.71 1.41 4.00
C LEU A 232 -10.95 1.73 4.86
N THR A 233 -10.76 1.95 6.15
CA THR A 233 -11.82 2.19 7.14
C THR A 233 -12.75 0.97 7.31
N SER A 234 -13.59 0.98 8.35
CA SER A 234 -14.56 -0.09 8.60
C SER A 234 -15.67 -0.21 7.54
N SER A 235 -15.84 0.79 6.67
CA SER A 235 -16.86 0.76 5.62
C SER A 235 -16.46 -0.05 4.40
N PHE A 236 -15.20 -0.49 4.29
CA PHE A 236 -14.72 -1.21 3.12
C PHE A 236 -14.86 -2.73 3.30
N SER A 237 -15.57 -3.38 2.37
CA SER A 237 -15.79 -4.82 2.39
C SER A 237 -15.78 -5.43 0.98
N PRO A 238 -15.18 -6.61 0.77
CA PRO A 238 -14.37 -7.35 1.75
C PRO A 238 -13.05 -6.63 2.03
N VAL A 239 -12.62 -6.61 3.29
CA VAL A 239 -11.37 -5.95 3.68
C VAL A 239 -10.14 -6.75 3.26
N HIS A 240 -10.21 -8.07 3.36
CA HIS A 240 -9.16 -8.98 2.95
C HIS A 240 -9.39 -9.53 1.54
N SER A 241 -8.29 -9.71 0.80
CA SER A 241 -8.25 -10.33 -0.52
C SER A 241 -7.88 -11.80 -0.41
N GLY A 242 -8.39 -12.64 -1.31
CA GLY A 242 -7.97 -14.03 -1.46
C GLY A 242 -6.62 -14.22 -2.18
N SER A 243 -6.01 -13.15 -2.69
CA SER A 243 -4.75 -13.23 -3.45
C SER A 243 -3.53 -12.93 -2.57
N THR A 244 -2.56 -13.86 -2.53
CA THR A 244 -1.26 -13.68 -1.86
C THR A 244 -0.40 -12.54 -2.42
N ARG A 245 -0.79 -11.98 -3.58
CA ARG A 245 -0.14 -10.83 -4.20
C ARG A 245 -0.75 -9.50 -3.80
N ASN A 246 -1.89 -9.52 -3.12
CA ASN A 246 -2.56 -8.34 -2.60
C ASN A 246 -2.04 -8.00 -1.20
N LEU A 247 -1.88 -6.71 -0.90
CA LEU A 247 -1.45 -6.23 0.41
C LEU A 247 -2.39 -6.71 1.51
N MET A 248 -3.70 -6.69 1.26
CA MET A 248 -4.73 -7.10 2.21
C MET A 248 -4.96 -8.61 2.21
N PHE A 249 -3.99 -9.43 1.82
CA PHE A 249 -4.06 -10.87 2.07
C PHE A 249 -3.97 -11.13 3.59
N ALA A 250 -4.83 -12.00 4.12
CA ALA A 250 -4.97 -12.22 5.56
C ALA A 250 -3.81 -12.98 6.21
N THR A 251 -2.66 -13.13 5.55
CA THR A 251 -1.48 -13.80 6.11
C THR A 251 -0.21 -13.01 5.82
N SER A 252 0.69 -12.94 6.80
CA SER A 252 1.97 -12.23 6.70
C SER A 252 2.79 -12.73 5.54
N SER A 253 3.59 -11.82 4.99
CA SER A 253 4.55 -12.14 3.94
C SER A 253 5.86 -11.39 4.18
N ASN A 254 6.96 -12.08 3.88
CA ASN A 254 8.33 -11.55 3.93
C ASN A 254 9.00 -11.51 2.55
N GLY A 255 8.23 -11.71 1.47
CA GLY A 255 8.76 -11.74 0.10
C GLY A 255 9.44 -10.43 -0.30
N PRO A 256 10.36 -10.45 -1.28
CA PRO A 256 11.12 -9.26 -1.67
C PRO A 256 10.30 -8.25 -2.49
N THR A 257 9.25 -8.72 -3.16
CA THR A 257 8.44 -7.92 -4.09
C THR A 257 7.33 -7.18 -3.33
N PRO A 258 7.18 -5.84 -3.53
CA PRO A 258 6.08 -5.09 -2.95
C PRO A 258 4.71 -5.65 -3.36
N LEU A 259 3.82 -5.81 -2.39
CA LEU A 259 2.45 -6.26 -2.63
C LEU A 259 1.63 -5.20 -3.38
N ALA A 260 0.59 -5.64 -4.07
CA ALA A 260 -0.29 -4.78 -4.86
C ALA A 260 -1.60 -4.46 -4.12
N LEU A 261 -2.29 -3.42 -4.56
CA LEU A 261 -3.66 -3.07 -4.14
C LEU A 261 -4.58 -3.08 -5.36
N THR A 262 -5.86 -3.29 -5.14
CA THR A 262 -6.88 -3.23 -6.19
C THR A 262 -7.32 -1.80 -6.49
N GLU A 263 -7.91 -1.59 -7.66
CA GLU A 263 -8.54 -0.30 -8.02
C GLU A 263 -9.57 0.14 -6.97
N LYS A 264 -10.42 -0.77 -6.49
CA LYS A 264 -11.41 -0.50 -5.44
C LYS A 264 -10.75 -0.09 -4.12
N GLN A 265 -9.70 -0.80 -3.71
CA GLN A 265 -8.93 -0.46 -2.51
C GLN A 265 -8.30 0.94 -2.64
N LEU A 266 -7.68 1.25 -3.78
CA LEU A 266 -7.07 2.57 -3.99
C LEU A 266 -8.10 3.69 -4.02
N LYS A 267 -9.28 3.46 -4.62
CA LYS A 267 -10.37 4.44 -4.62
C LYS A 267 -10.80 4.77 -3.20
N GLN A 268 -10.99 3.75 -2.35
CA GLN A 268 -11.30 3.93 -0.94
C GLN A 268 -10.16 4.66 -0.21
N ILE A 269 -8.92 4.19 -0.36
CA ILE A 269 -7.74 4.76 0.30
C ILE A 269 -7.58 6.25 -0.05
N ARG A 270 -7.72 6.64 -1.32
CA ARG A 270 -7.61 8.05 -1.76
C ARG A 270 -8.75 8.93 -1.23
N SER A 271 -9.89 8.33 -0.86
CA SER A 271 -11.00 9.03 -0.20
C SER A 271 -10.86 9.10 1.32
N SER A 272 -9.87 8.41 1.89
CA SER A 272 -9.68 8.33 3.34
C SER A 272 -9.27 9.68 3.93
N PRO A 273 -9.82 10.10 5.09
CA PRO A 273 -9.46 11.36 5.74
C PRO A 273 -7.96 11.50 6.06
N VAL A 274 -7.25 10.38 6.22
CA VAL A 274 -5.81 10.35 6.52
C VAL A 274 -4.90 10.33 5.28
N CYS A 275 -5.47 10.17 4.09
CA CYS A 275 -4.75 10.15 2.81
C CYS A 275 -5.06 11.43 2.03
N ARG A 276 -4.20 12.44 2.17
CA ARG A 276 -4.47 13.80 1.69
C ARG A 276 -3.81 14.06 0.35
N ALA A 277 -4.47 14.78 -0.54
CA ALA A 277 -3.85 15.25 -1.78
C ALA A 277 -2.66 16.19 -1.49
N VAL A 278 -1.62 16.12 -2.32
CA VAL A 278 -0.39 16.96 -2.26
C VAL A 278 0.00 17.50 -3.63
#